data_AF-A0AAZ3RS87-F1
#
_entry.id   AF-A0AAZ3RS87-F1
#
_cell.length_a   1.000
_cell.length_b   1.000
_cell.length_c   1.000
_cell.angle_alpha   90.00
_cell.angle_beta   90.00
_cell.angle_gamma   90.00
#
_symmetry.space_group_name_H-M   'P 1'
#
loop_
_entity.id
_entity.type
_entity.pdbx_description
1 polymer ?
#
loop_
_entity_poly.entity_id
_entity_poly.type
_entity_poly.pdbx_seq_one_letter_code
_entity_poly.pdbx_strand_id
1 'polypeptide(L)'
;MEVAVTNPEKIGDGMNAYMAYKVSTRTTLPMFRNRTFSVWRRFSDFLGLYEKLSVKHSLNGCIIPPPPEKSVVGMTKVKVGKDDSSSADFVERRRAALERYLQRVVCHPSLLQDPDVREFLERDEWFDNKLQEVESEELQLRKLHAVVDSLVNHRKELCGNTAVFAKSMAMLGNSEDNTALSRALSQLAEVEDKMETLHQEQAASDFFILAELLADYIRLLGAVRGCFEQRMKTWQRWQEAQSTLQKKREVEAKLLWANKPDKLQQAKEEITEWEGKVTQYERDFDRISVTVRKEFLRFEKQKSKDFKSQIVKYLESLLQSQQRHVKFWEAFLPEAKAIA
;
A
#
# COMPACT_ATOMS: atom_id res chain seq x y z
N MET A 1 -11.99 -18.00 -27.51
CA MET A 1 -11.49 -17.46 -26.23
C MET A 1 -12.44 -17.88 -25.15
N GLU A 2 -11.94 -18.35 -24.02
CA GLU A 2 -12.74 -18.84 -22.90
C GLU A 2 -12.52 -17.91 -21.71
N VAL A 3 -13.61 -17.44 -21.10
CA VAL A 3 -13.58 -16.58 -19.91
C VAL A 3 -14.55 -17.15 -18.90
N ALA A 4 -14.08 -17.28 -17.66
CA ALA A 4 -14.85 -17.72 -16.52
C ALA A 4 -14.80 -16.68 -15.40
N VAL A 5 -15.93 -16.43 -14.74
CA VAL A 5 -15.99 -15.54 -13.57
C VAL A 5 -16.28 -16.40 -12.35
N THR A 6 -15.35 -16.47 -11.41
CA THR A 6 -15.37 -17.42 -10.30
C THR A 6 -15.01 -16.73 -8.98
N ASN A 7 -15.07 -17.49 -7.88
CA ASN A 7 -14.58 -17.07 -6.55
C ASN A 7 -15.04 -15.68 -6.13
N PRO A 8 -16.34 -15.45 -5.90
CA PRO A 8 -16.80 -14.20 -5.33
C PRO A 8 -16.24 -14.04 -3.92
N GLU A 9 -15.46 -12.99 -3.68
CA GLU A 9 -14.80 -12.71 -2.42
C GLU A 9 -15.11 -11.29 -1.96
N LYS A 10 -15.48 -11.15 -0.68
CA LYS A 10 -15.70 -9.84 -0.06
C LYS A 10 -14.35 -9.25 0.31
N ILE A 11 -14.00 -8.12 -0.30
CA ILE A 11 -12.76 -7.39 0.00
C ILE A 11 -13.10 -6.16 0.84
N GLY A 12 -12.37 -5.99 1.94
CA GLY A 12 -12.50 -4.87 2.88
C GLY A 12 -13.60 -5.03 3.93
N ASP A 13 -13.55 -4.15 4.93
CA ASP A 13 -14.47 -4.13 6.07
C ASP A 13 -15.33 -2.86 6.11
N GLY A 14 -16.51 -2.96 6.73
CA GLY A 14 -17.43 -1.83 6.93
C GLY A 14 -18.08 -1.27 5.66
N MET A 15 -18.30 0.05 5.62
CA MET A 15 -19.04 0.73 4.53
C MET A 15 -18.34 0.66 3.15
N ASN A 16 -17.02 0.50 3.14
CA ASN A 16 -16.18 0.44 1.93
C ASN A 16 -16.01 -0.97 1.37
N ALA A 17 -16.57 -1.99 2.01
CA ALA A 17 -16.49 -3.37 1.53
C ALA A 17 -17.16 -3.53 0.15
N TYR A 18 -16.53 -4.31 -0.73
CA TYR A 18 -17.05 -4.64 -2.05
C TYR A 18 -16.85 -6.13 -2.38
N MET A 19 -17.65 -6.63 -3.33
CA MET A 19 -17.51 -8.00 -3.83
C MET A 19 -16.61 -7.99 -5.07
N ALA A 20 -15.49 -8.72 -5.00
CA ALA A 20 -14.59 -8.97 -6.12
C ALA A 20 -14.83 -10.37 -6.69
N TYR A 21 -14.57 -10.53 -7.98
CA TYR A 21 -14.72 -11.78 -8.71
C TYR A 21 -13.42 -12.09 -9.44
N LYS A 22 -13.01 -13.35 -9.43
CA LYS A 22 -11.86 -13.83 -10.18
C LYS A 22 -12.26 -14.10 -11.62
N VAL A 23 -11.85 -13.22 -12.53
CA VAL A 23 -12.00 -13.37 -13.98
C VAL A 23 -10.81 -14.17 -14.50
N SER A 24 -11.03 -15.41 -14.88
CA SER A 24 -10.01 -16.30 -15.45
C SER A 24 -10.21 -16.42 -16.95
N THR A 25 -9.15 -16.16 -17.71
CA THR A 25 -9.18 -16.11 -19.17
C THR A 25 -8.22 -17.13 -19.73
N ARG A 26 -8.68 -17.92 -20.69
CA ARG A 26 -7.88 -18.83 -21.52
C ARG A 26 -8.06 -18.47 -22.99
N THR A 27 -6.96 -18.21 -23.69
CA THR A 27 -7.01 -17.77 -25.09
C THR A 27 -5.81 -18.27 -25.88
N THR A 28 -6.04 -18.49 -27.17
CA THR A 28 -4.99 -18.79 -28.17
C THR A 28 -4.69 -17.58 -29.05
N LEU A 29 -5.36 -16.45 -28.81
CA LEU A 29 -5.20 -15.23 -29.61
C LEU A 29 -3.87 -14.56 -29.30
N PRO A 30 -3.09 -14.18 -30.33
CA PRO A 30 -1.75 -13.60 -30.17
C PRO A 30 -1.78 -12.15 -29.62
N MET A 31 -2.95 -11.55 -29.52
CA MET A 31 -3.16 -10.20 -28.99
C MET A 31 -3.16 -10.11 -27.46
N PHE A 32 -3.13 -11.25 -26.75
CA PHE A 32 -3.08 -11.34 -25.29
C PHE A 32 -1.71 -11.83 -24.83
N ARG A 33 -1.23 -11.30 -23.70
CA ARG A 33 0.11 -11.54 -23.15
C ARG A 33 0.31 -12.98 -22.69
N ASN A 34 -0.71 -13.56 -22.08
CA ASN A 34 -0.67 -14.92 -21.55
C ASN A 34 -1.80 -15.77 -22.14
N ARG A 35 -1.53 -17.06 -22.38
CA ARG A 35 -2.56 -18.00 -22.83
C ARG A 35 -3.57 -18.34 -21.73
N THR A 36 -3.16 -18.18 -20.48
CA THR A 36 -3.99 -18.39 -19.28
C THR A 36 -3.60 -17.38 -18.22
N PHE A 37 -4.56 -16.59 -17.75
CA PHE A 37 -4.34 -15.60 -16.70
C PHE A 37 -5.63 -15.36 -15.91
N SER A 38 -5.49 -14.78 -14.71
CA SER A 38 -6.62 -14.41 -13.88
C SER A 38 -6.42 -13.01 -13.31
N VAL A 39 -7.49 -12.22 -13.28
CA VAL A 39 -7.53 -10.91 -12.62
C VAL A 39 -8.73 -10.84 -11.69
N TRP A 40 -8.61 -10.05 -10.63
CA TRP A 40 -9.72 -9.74 -9.76
C TRP A 40 -10.42 -8.47 -10.25
N ARG A 41 -11.76 -8.51 -10.30
CA ARG A 41 -12.60 -7.40 -10.72
C ARG A 41 -13.79 -7.24 -9.80
N ARG A 42 -14.09 -6.03 -9.38
CA ARG A 42 -15.33 -5.71 -8.68
C ARG A 42 -16.42 -5.36 -9.67
N PHE A 43 -17.67 -5.44 -9.22
CA PHE A 43 -18.84 -5.19 -10.08
C PHE A 43 -18.80 -3.84 -10.80
N SER A 44 -18.30 -2.78 -10.16
CA SER A 44 -18.18 -1.45 -10.77
C SER A 44 -17.21 -1.41 -11.96
N ASP A 45 -16.22 -2.30 -12.02
CA ASP A 45 -15.28 -2.32 -13.14
C ASP A 45 -15.95 -2.87 -14.41
N PHE A 46 -16.87 -3.83 -14.25
CA PHE A 46 -17.68 -4.34 -15.36
C PHE A 46 -18.62 -3.26 -15.92
N LEU A 47 -19.20 -2.44 -15.03
CA LEU A 47 -20.02 -1.31 -15.43
C LEU A 47 -19.18 -0.24 -16.15
N GLY A 48 -18.00 0.09 -15.61
CA GLY A 48 -17.08 1.03 -16.24
C GLY A 48 -16.63 0.57 -17.63
N LEU A 49 -16.37 -0.74 -17.81
CA LEU A 49 -16.10 -1.31 -19.13
C LEU A 49 -17.30 -1.11 -20.08
N TYR A 50 -18.52 -1.42 -19.62
CA TYR A 50 -19.72 -1.26 -20.42
C TYR A 50 -19.95 0.20 -20.85
N GLU A 51 -19.79 1.16 -19.95
CA GLU A 51 -19.95 2.60 -20.24
C GLU A 51 -18.97 3.05 -21.33
N LYS A 52 -17.69 2.69 -21.19
CA LYS A 52 -16.65 3.02 -22.17
C LYS A 52 -16.95 2.40 -23.54
N LEU A 53 -17.30 1.12 -23.57
CA LEU A 53 -17.67 0.43 -24.81
C LEU A 53 -18.88 1.08 -25.45
N SER A 54 -19.90 1.40 -24.65
CA SER A 54 -21.15 2.01 -25.11
C SER A 54 -20.90 3.35 -25.79
N VAL A 55 -20.10 4.21 -25.17
CA VAL A 55 -19.74 5.51 -25.77
C VAL A 55 -18.98 5.34 -27.10
N LYS A 56 -18.02 4.40 -27.17
CA LYS A 56 -17.16 4.23 -28.34
C LYS A 56 -17.84 3.53 -29.52
N HIS A 57 -18.58 2.46 -29.25
CA HIS A 57 -19.06 1.54 -30.29
C HIS A 57 -20.55 1.72 -30.63
N SER A 58 -21.36 2.34 -29.76
CA SER A 58 -22.78 2.59 -30.09
C SER A 58 -22.93 3.60 -31.23
N LEU A 59 -22.03 4.59 -31.31
CA LEU A 59 -21.99 5.55 -32.42
C LEU A 59 -21.67 4.88 -33.78
N ASN A 60 -21.06 3.69 -33.75
CA ASN A 60 -20.71 2.91 -34.93
C ASN A 60 -21.73 1.80 -35.24
N GLY A 61 -22.90 1.81 -34.58
CA GLY A 61 -23.97 0.82 -34.79
C GLY A 61 -23.69 -0.57 -34.22
N CYS A 62 -22.67 -0.74 -33.38
CA CYS A 62 -22.40 -2.03 -32.73
C CYS A 62 -23.35 -2.27 -31.55
N ILE A 63 -23.92 -3.48 -31.48
CA ILE A 63 -24.79 -3.90 -30.37
C ILE A 63 -23.92 -4.30 -29.18
N ILE A 64 -24.02 -3.55 -28.08
CA ILE A 64 -23.25 -3.82 -26.87
C ILE A 64 -24.11 -4.62 -25.88
N PRO A 65 -23.65 -5.80 -25.43
CA PRO A 65 -24.37 -6.57 -24.43
C PRO A 65 -24.55 -5.76 -23.15
N PRO A 66 -25.75 -5.67 -22.56
CA PRO A 66 -25.93 -4.97 -21.29
C PRO A 66 -25.38 -5.81 -20.12
N PRO A 67 -24.68 -5.19 -19.14
CA PRO A 67 -24.30 -5.86 -17.91
C PRO A 67 -25.53 -6.11 -17.03
N PRO A 68 -25.45 -7.04 -16.06
CA PRO A 68 -26.53 -7.23 -15.09
C PRO A 68 -26.82 -5.97 -14.29
N GLU A 69 -28.10 -5.75 -13.96
CA GLU A 69 -28.55 -4.53 -13.28
C GLU A 69 -27.93 -4.36 -11.88
N LYS A 70 -27.69 -3.09 -11.53
CA LYS A 70 -27.22 -2.68 -10.20
C LYS A 70 -28.35 -2.81 -9.17
N SER A 71 -28.61 -4.03 -8.70
CA SER A 71 -29.58 -4.24 -7.61
C SER A 71 -29.05 -3.66 -6.29
N VAL A 72 -29.67 -2.56 -5.84
CA VAL A 72 -29.38 -1.85 -4.58
C VAL A 72 -29.81 -2.69 -3.37
N VAL A 73 -30.95 -3.40 -3.48
CA VAL A 73 -31.55 -4.22 -2.41
C VAL A 73 -30.66 -5.40 -2.00
N GLY A 74 -29.99 -6.06 -2.95
CA GLY A 74 -29.07 -7.16 -2.64
C GLY A 74 -27.71 -6.70 -2.11
N MET A 75 -27.24 -5.50 -2.48
CA MET A 75 -25.98 -4.96 -1.98
C MET A 75 -26.04 -4.57 -0.50
N THR A 76 -27.16 -4.06 -0.01
CA THR A 76 -27.34 -3.73 1.41
C THR A 76 -27.36 -4.99 2.28
N LYS A 77 -27.92 -6.11 1.79
CA LYS A 77 -27.95 -7.39 2.52
C LYS A 77 -26.57 -8.04 2.64
N VAL A 78 -25.78 -8.03 1.57
CA VAL A 78 -24.38 -8.55 1.58
C VAL A 78 -23.45 -7.69 2.46
N LYS A 79 -23.75 -6.39 2.61
CA LYS A 79 -22.97 -5.47 3.47
C LYS A 79 -23.26 -5.61 4.97
N VAL A 80 -24.43 -6.09 5.37
CA VAL A 80 -24.89 -6.11 6.78
C VAL A 80 -24.65 -7.47 7.48
N GLY A 81 -24.09 -8.48 6.81
CA GLY A 81 -23.51 -9.65 7.49
C GLY A 81 -24.52 -10.58 8.16
N LYS A 82 -25.71 -10.78 7.58
CA LYS A 82 -26.56 -11.93 7.91
C LYS A 82 -26.34 -13.03 6.87
N ASP A 83 -25.72 -14.13 7.30
CA ASP A 83 -25.53 -15.37 6.52
C ASP A 83 -26.87 -16.06 6.23
N ASP A 84 -27.66 -15.48 5.34
CA ASP A 84 -28.85 -16.12 4.79
C ASP A 84 -28.49 -16.75 3.43
N SER A 85 -29.03 -17.94 3.14
CA SER A 85 -28.94 -18.62 1.82
C SER A 85 -29.26 -17.70 0.64
N SER A 86 -30.15 -16.72 0.85
CA SER A 86 -30.53 -15.69 -0.12
C SER A 86 -29.38 -14.76 -0.56
N SER A 87 -28.37 -14.55 0.30
CA SER A 87 -27.20 -13.73 -0.01
C SER A 87 -26.22 -14.47 -0.93
N ALA A 88 -26.01 -15.76 -0.69
CA ALA A 88 -25.22 -16.64 -1.55
C ALA A 88 -25.87 -16.79 -2.93
N ASP A 89 -27.18 -17.02 -2.99
CA ASP A 89 -27.94 -17.09 -4.25
C ASP A 89 -27.83 -15.80 -5.06
N PHE A 90 -27.88 -14.64 -4.40
CA PHE A 90 -27.74 -13.35 -5.07
C PHE A 90 -26.34 -13.17 -5.66
N VAL A 91 -25.30 -13.49 -4.90
CA VAL A 91 -23.90 -13.40 -5.34
C VAL A 91 -23.64 -14.34 -6.51
N GLU A 92 -24.17 -15.57 -6.46
CA GLU A 92 -24.00 -16.57 -7.52
C GLU A 92 -24.78 -16.19 -8.80
N ARG A 93 -26.03 -15.73 -8.67
CA ARG A 93 -26.80 -15.19 -9.82
C ARG A 93 -26.07 -14.03 -10.49
N ARG A 94 -25.49 -13.13 -9.69
CA ARG A 94 -24.70 -12.00 -10.20
C ARG A 94 -23.44 -12.49 -10.90
N ARG A 95 -22.68 -13.40 -10.29
CA ARG A 95 -21.47 -14.02 -10.89
C ARG A 95 -21.80 -14.66 -12.25
N ALA A 96 -22.84 -15.48 -12.32
CA ALA A 96 -23.29 -16.13 -13.56
C ALA A 96 -23.76 -15.12 -14.64
N ALA A 97 -24.35 -14.00 -14.24
CA ALA A 97 -24.72 -12.95 -15.18
C ALA A 97 -23.51 -12.16 -15.69
N LEU A 98 -22.53 -11.87 -14.83
CA LEU A 98 -21.27 -11.24 -15.21
C LEU A 98 -20.46 -12.12 -16.17
N GLU A 99 -20.42 -13.43 -15.93
CA GLU A 99 -19.80 -14.40 -16.83
C GLU A 99 -20.43 -14.39 -18.21
N ARG A 100 -21.77 -14.50 -18.29
CA ARG A 100 -22.49 -14.42 -19.57
C ARG A 100 -22.29 -13.08 -20.28
N TYR A 101 -22.25 -11.97 -19.54
CA TYR A 101 -21.93 -10.66 -20.09
C TYR A 101 -20.53 -10.64 -20.72
N LEU A 102 -19.50 -11.05 -19.97
CA LEU A 102 -18.13 -11.10 -20.46
C LEU A 102 -17.97 -12.02 -21.67
N GLN A 103 -18.57 -13.21 -21.63
CA GLN A 103 -18.55 -14.16 -22.74
C GLN A 103 -19.12 -13.54 -24.02
N ARG A 104 -20.21 -12.76 -23.93
CA ARG A 104 -20.77 -12.05 -25.09
C ARG A 104 -19.84 -10.95 -25.61
N VAL A 105 -19.19 -10.20 -24.71
CA VAL A 105 -18.23 -9.15 -25.08
C VAL A 105 -17.03 -9.75 -25.82
N VAL A 106 -16.42 -10.81 -25.28
CA VAL A 106 -15.23 -11.43 -25.89
C VAL A 106 -15.52 -12.26 -27.14
N CYS A 107 -16.77 -12.68 -27.36
CA CYS A 107 -17.18 -13.32 -28.61
C CYS A 107 -17.41 -12.33 -29.76
N HIS A 108 -17.56 -11.03 -29.47
CA HIS A 108 -17.78 -10.03 -30.51
C HIS A 108 -16.44 -9.58 -31.14
N PRO A 109 -16.22 -9.76 -32.45
CA PRO A 109 -14.92 -9.50 -33.09
C PRO A 109 -14.40 -8.06 -32.88
N SER A 110 -15.27 -7.06 -33.04
CA SER A 110 -14.87 -5.64 -32.86
C SER A 110 -14.61 -5.26 -31.40
N LEU A 111 -15.47 -5.67 -30.46
CA LEU A 111 -15.30 -5.36 -29.04
C LEU A 111 -14.07 -6.05 -28.45
N LEU A 112 -13.76 -7.28 -28.89
CA LEU A 112 -12.58 -8.00 -28.44
C LEU A 112 -11.27 -7.29 -28.82
N GLN A 113 -11.26 -6.57 -29.94
CA GLN A 113 -10.12 -5.75 -30.36
C GLN A 113 -10.01 -4.43 -29.61
N ASP A 114 -11.03 -4.05 -28.84
CA ASP A 114 -11.00 -2.81 -28.08
C ASP A 114 -9.94 -2.85 -26.96
N PRO A 115 -9.08 -1.81 -26.87
CA PRO A 115 -8.06 -1.72 -25.82
C PRO A 115 -8.62 -1.81 -24.39
N ASP A 116 -9.81 -1.26 -24.12
CA ASP A 116 -10.41 -1.28 -22.78
C ASP A 116 -10.81 -2.72 -22.38
N VAL A 117 -11.23 -3.56 -23.32
CA VAL A 117 -11.54 -4.98 -23.05
C VAL A 117 -10.28 -5.74 -22.68
N ARG A 118 -9.18 -5.49 -23.41
CA ARG A 118 -7.89 -6.13 -23.10
C ARG A 118 -7.37 -5.68 -21.74
N GLU A 119 -7.42 -4.38 -21.45
CA GLU A 119 -7.03 -3.83 -20.14
C GLU A 119 -7.88 -4.42 -19.01
N PHE A 120 -9.20 -4.50 -19.20
CA PHE A 120 -10.10 -5.10 -18.22
C PHE A 120 -9.76 -6.57 -17.96
N LEU A 121 -9.27 -7.33 -18.94
CA LEU A 121 -8.94 -8.73 -18.75
C LEU A 121 -7.54 -8.93 -18.15
N GLU A 122 -6.57 -8.07 -18.47
CA GLU A 122 -5.15 -8.29 -18.13
C GLU A 122 -4.61 -7.40 -17.00
N ARG A 123 -5.24 -6.25 -16.70
CA ARG A 123 -4.70 -5.28 -15.74
C ARG A 123 -4.74 -5.82 -14.30
N ASP A 124 -3.57 -5.94 -13.68
CA ASP A 124 -3.43 -6.39 -12.30
C ASP A 124 -3.56 -5.20 -11.33
N GLU A 125 -4.70 -5.09 -10.63
CA GLU A 125 -4.96 -4.01 -9.63
C GLU A 125 -4.06 -4.11 -8.40
N TRP A 126 -3.39 -5.25 -8.20
CA TRP A 126 -2.51 -5.44 -7.04
C TRP A 126 -1.46 -4.33 -6.93
N PHE A 127 -0.86 -3.91 -8.05
CA PHE A 127 0.18 -2.87 -8.00
C PHE A 127 -0.38 -1.50 -7.62
N ASP A 128 -1.56 -1.14 -8.14
CA ASP A 128 -2.20 0.14 -7.86
C ASP A 128 -2.65 0.21 -6.40
N ASN A 129 -3.29 -0.86 -5.91
CA ASN A 129 -3.71 -0.98 -4.51
C ASN A 129 -2.51 -0.95 -3.55
N LYS A 130 -1.46 -1.72 -3.84
CA LYS A 130 -0.26 -1.73 -2.99
C LYS A 130 0.51 -0.43 -3.01
N LEU A 131 0.55 0.29 -4.12
CA LEU A 131 1.15 1.61 -4.17
C LEU A 131 0.39 2.60 -3.26
N GLN A 132 -0.94 2.60 -3.34
CA GLN A 132 -1.77 3.45 -2.47
C GLN A 132 -1.60 3.10 -0.99
N GLU A 133 -1.52 1.81 -0.65
CA GLU A 133 -1.22 1.38 0.72
C GLU A 133 0.14 1.91 1.21
N VAL A 134 1.21 1.78 0.41
CA VAL A 134 2.55 2.29 0.73
C VAL A 134 2.54 3.80 0.97
N GLU A 135 1.87 4.57 0.10
CA GLU A 135 1.78 6.03 0.24
C GLU A 135 1.02 6.44 1.51
N SER A 136 -0.06 5.72 1.83
CA SER A 136 -0.83 5.95 3.06
C SER A 136 -0.01 5.63 4.31
N GLU A 137 0.67 4.49 4.31
CA GLU A 137 1.55 4.08 5.41
C GLU A 137 2.71 5.07 5.62
N GLU A 138 3.36 5.53 4.55
CA GLU A 138 4.45 6.50 4.64
C GLU A 138 3.97 7.80 5.29
N LEU A 139 2.80 8.30 4.88
CA LEU A 139 2.21 9.50 5.46
C LEU A 139 1.91 9.34 6.95
N GLN A 140 1.37 8.19 7.36
CA GLN A 140 1.09 7.88 8.76
C GLN A 140 2.37 7.78 9.58
N LEU A 141 3.40 7.10 9.07
CA LEU A 141 4.69 6.97 9.75
C LEU A 141 5.40 8.32 9.88
N ARG A 142 5.33 9.21 8.88
CA ARG A 142 5.86 10.57 9.00
C ARG A 142 5.19 11.37 10.11
N LYS A 143 3.87 11.25 10.26
CA LYS A 143 3.12 11.89 11.35
C LYS A 143 3.54 11.31 12.71
N LEU A 144 3.64 9.99 12.81
CA LEU A 144 4.07 9.33 14.04
C LEU A 144 5.50 9.72 14.42
N HIS A 145 6.43 9.74 13.45
CA HIS A 145 7.81 10.16 13.66
C HIS A 145 7.88 11.59 14.20
N ALA A 146 7.14 12.53 13.63
CA ALA A 146 7.12 13.92 14.12
C ALA A 146 6.66 14.02 15.59
N VAL A 147 5.67 13.21 15.99
CA VAL A 147 5.21 13.15 17.39
C VAL A 147 6.28 12.52 18.29
N VAL A 148 6.96 11.48 17.82
CA VAL A 148 8.05 10.83 18.58
C VAL A 148 9.27 11.74 18.72
N ASP A 149 9.65 12.49 17.68
CA ASP A 149 10.71 13.50 17.76
C ASP A 149 10.38 14.56 18.82
N SER A 150 9.13 15.01 18.83
CA SER A 150 8.66 15.94 19.85
C SER A 150 8.76 15.32 21.25
N LEU A 151 8.38 14.05 21.42
CA LEU A 151 8.52 13.33 22.69
C LEU A 151 9.98 13.27 23.17
N VAL A 152 10.92 12.98 22.26
CA VAL A 152 12.36 12.96 22.55
C VAL A 152 12.82 14.32 23.08
N ASN A 153 12.40 15.41 22.43
CA ASN A 153 12.79 16.76 22.83
C ASN A 153 12.22 17.12 24.20
N HIS A 154 10.92 16.89 24.43
CA HIS A 154 10.30 17.12 25.73
C HIS A 154 10.99 16.32 26.85
N ARG A 155 11.42 15.09 26.56
CA ARG A 155 12.10 14.26 27.56
C ARG A 155 13.51 14.75 27.89
N LYS A 156 14.23 15.29 26.91
CA LYS A 156 15.52 15.97 27.13
C LYS A 156 15.35 17.26 27.94
N GLU A 157 14.30 18.04 27.67
CA GLU A 157 13.97 19.23 28.46
C GLU A 157 13.60 18.87 29.90
N LEU A 158 12.80 17.81 30.09
CA LEU A 158 12.46 17.30 31.42
C LEU A 158 13.72 16.90 32.19
N CYS A 159 14.64 16.15 31.56
CA CYS A 159 15.94 15.81 32.14
C CYS A 159 16.70 17.07 32.61
N GLY A 160 16.79 18.11 31.76
CA GLY A 160 17.47 19.36 32.12
C GLY A 160 16.80 20.09 33.29
N ASN A 161 15.47 20.15 33.31
CA ASN A 161 14.71 20.78 34.39
C ASN A 161 14.86 20.02 35.72
N THR A 162 14.83 18.69 35.68
CA THR A 162 15.07 17.82 36.85
C THR A 162 16.47 18.03 37.42
N ALA A 163 17.49 18.15 36.56
CA ALA A 163 18.87 18.43 37.00
C ALA A 163 18.99 19.78 37.73
N VAL A 164 18.28 20.81 37.26
CA VAL A 164 18.23 22.12 37.92
C VAL A 164 17.49 22.04 39.26
N PHE A 165 16.40 21.27 39.30
CA PHE A 165 15.61 21.06 40.51
C PHE A 165 16.43 20.33 41.59
N ALA A 166 17.13 19.24 41.24
CA ALA A 166 18.00 18.51 42.14
C ALA A 166 19.07 19.42 42.78
N LYS A 167 19.79 20.20 41.94
CA LYS A 167 20.80 21.17 42.42
C LYS A 167 20.21 22.21 43.36
N SER A 168 19.02 22.72 43.04
CA SER A 168 18.33 23.73 43.86
C SER A 168 17.93 23.15 45.22
N MET A 169 17.42 21.91 45.26
CA MET A 169 17.09 21.22 46.51
C MET A 169 18.33 20.93 47.36
N ALA A 170 19.46 20.55 46.74
CA ALA A 170 20.72 20.36 47.44
C ALA A 170 21.22 21.68 48.07
N MET A 171 21.11 22.80 47.36
CA MET A 171 21.45 24.12 47.89
C MET A 171 20.56 24.51 49.07
N LEU A 172 19.24 24.29 48.97
CA LEU A 172 18.31 24.56 50.08
C LEU A 172 18.60 23.69 51.30
N GLY A 173 18.88 22.40 51.10
CA GLY A 173 19.26 21.49 52.19
C GLY A 173 20.52 21.94 52.93
N ASN A 174 21.50 22.51 52.22
CA ASN A 174 22.72 23.05 52.83
C ASN A 174 22.50 24.37 53.60
N SER A 175 21.44 25.11 53.28
CA SER A 175 21.09 26.36 53.98
C SER A 175 20.13 26.18 55.16
N GLU A 176 19.60 24.97 55.34
CA GLU A 176 18.56 24.69 56.33
C GLU A 176 19.15 24.36 57.70
N ASP A 177 18.67 25.06 58.74
CA ASP A 177 19.13 24.88 60.11
C ASP A 177 18.53 23.62 60.77
N ASN A 178 17.30 23.24 60.40
CA ASN A 178 16.68 22.04 60.92
C ASN A 178 17.32 20.80 60.28
N THR A 179 18.05 20.02 61.09
CA THR A 179 18.78 18.84 60.62
C THR A 179 17.90 17.79 59.93
N ALA A 180 16.65 17.60 60.39
CA ALA A 180 15.74 16.63 59.79
C ALA A 180 15.28 17.09 58.40
N LEU A 181 14.92 18.37 58.27
CA LEU A 181 14.52 18.98 57.00
C LEU A 181 15.70 19.08 56.01
N SER A 182 16.86 19.51 56.48
CA SER A 182 18.12 19.55 55.71
C SER A 182 18.43 18.18 55.09
N ARG A 183 18.41 17.12 55.91
CA ARG A 183 18.65 15.74 55.46
C ARG A 183 17.65 15.30 54.39
N ALA A 184 16.37 15.59 54.60
CA ALA A 184 15.36 15.20 53.62
C ALA A 184 15.46 15.96 52.30
N LEU A 185 15.82 17.24 52.31
CA LEU A 185 16.09 18.02 51.10
C LEU A 185 17.30 17.48 50.33
N SER A 186 18.37 17.10 51.04
CA SER A 186 19.53 16.43 50.42
C SER A 186 19.16 15.07 49.81
N GLN A 187 18.35 14.27 50.51
CA GLN A 187 17.88 12.99 49.96
C GLN A 187 16.94 13.17 48.76
N LEU A 188 16.07 14.18 48.78
CA LEU A 188 15.23 14.54 47.64
C LEU A 188 16.08 14.92 46.43
N ALA A 189 17.13 15.73 46.64
CA ALA A 189 18.07 16.06 45.58
C ALA A 189 18.74 14.82 44.98
N GLU A 190 19.15 13.84 45.80
CA GLU A 190 19.74 12.59 45.31
C GLU A 190 18.72 11.73 44.51
N VAL A 191 17.45 11.71 44.92
CA VAL A 191 16.38 11.03 44.17
C VAL A 191 16.17 11.69 42.81
N GLU A 192 16.20 13.02 42.76
CA GLU A 192 16.03 13.79 41.54
C GLU A 192 17.24 13.66 40.59
N ASP A 193 18.48 13.55 41.10
CA ASP A 193 19.66 13.20 40.28
C ASP A 193 19.50 11.80 39.64
N LYS A 194 18.91 10.84 40.38
CA LYS A 194 18.57 9.52 39.82
C LYS A 194 17.44 9.61 38.80
N MET A 195 16.46 10.50 39.00
CA MET A 195 15.38 10.76 38.03
C MET A 195 15.92 11.38 36.74
N GLU A 196 16.86 12.33 36.84
CA GLU A 196 17.55 12.93 35.69
C GLU A 196 18.17 11.82 34.83
N THR A 197 18.98 10.96 35.44
CA THR A 197 19.63 9.84 34.74
C THR A 197 18.60 8.95 34.06
N LEU A 198 17.49 8.66 34.73
CA LEU A 198 16.41 7.85 34.18
C LEU A 198 15.73 8.53 32.98
N HIS A 199 15.46 9.82 33.05
CA HIS A 199 14.91 10.59 31.94
C HIS A 199 15.87 10.63 30.74
N GLN A 200 17.18 10.70 31.01
CA GLN A 200 18.20 10.62 29.97
C GLN A 200 18.20 9.25 29.25
N GLU A 201 18.15 8.13 30.01
CA GLU A 201 18.04 6.77 29.46
C GLU A 201 16.74 6.58 28.64
N GLN A 202 15.63 7.11 29.15
CA GLN A 202 14.35 7.09 28.47
C GLN A 202 14.39 7.91 27.17
N ALA A 203 15.02 9.09 27.16
CA ALA A 203 15.15 9.93 25.95
C ALA A 203 16.04 9.24 24.90
N ALA A 204 17.09 8.55 25.33
CA ALA A 204 17.92 7.74 24.46
C ALA A 204 17.12 6.57 23.86
N SER A 205 16.27 5.90 24.65
CA SER A 205 15.42 4.81 24.16
C SER A 205 14.39 5.28 23.13
N ASP A 206 13.73 6.41 23.38
CA ASP A 206 12.81 7.01 22.39
C ASP A 206 13.52 7.31 21.08
N PHE A 207 14.71 7.91 21.15
CA PHE A 207 15.46 8.32 19.98
C PHE A 207 15.99 7.12 19.19
N PHE A 208 16.82 6.28 19.81
CA PHE A 208 17.54 5.22 19.11
C PHE A 208 16.68 4.01 18.76
N ILE A 209 15.65 3.70 19.54
CA ILE A 209 14.81 2.52 19.31
C ILE A 209 13.60 2.88 18.45
N LEU A 210 12.88 3.95 18.80
CA LEU A 210 11.61 4.28 18.16
C LEU A 210 11.74 5.30 17.03
N ALA A 211 12.35 6.46 17.28
CA ALA A 211 12.47 7.52 16.27
C ALA A 211 13.29 7.05 15.07
N GLU A 212 14.50 6.51 15.30
CA GLU A 212 15.36 6.02 14.22
C GLU A 212 14.74 4.86 13.42
N LEU A 213 14.01 3.94 14.08
CA LEU A 213 13.26 2.89 13.38
C LEU A 213 12.23 3.48 12.42
N LEU A 214 11.46 4.46 12.89
CA LEU A 214 10.46 5.14 12.08
C LEU A 214 11.13 5.88 10.91
N ALA A 215 12.25 6.57 11.15
CA ALA A 215 13.02 7.28 10.14
C ALA A 215 13.54 6.34 9.04
N ASP A 216 14.11 5.21 9.44
CA ASP A 216 14.60 4.17 8.52
C ASP A 216 13.47 3.61 7.65
N TYR A 217 12.32 3.30 8.25
CA TYR A 217 11.19 2.75 7.50
C TYR A 217 10.50 3.77 6.59
N ILE A 218 10.49 5.05 6.95
CA ILE A 218 10.06 6.13 6.04
C ILE A 218 10.98 6.17 4.80
N ARG A 219 12.32 6.09 5.00
CA ARG A 219 13.28 6.04 3.88
C ARG A 219 13.10 4.80 3.02
N LEU A 220 12.90 3.64 3.64
CA LEU A 220 12.67 2.37 2.93
C LEU A 220 11.36 2.40 2.13
N LEU A 221 10.26 2.95 2.68
CA LEU A 221 9.01 3.13 1.94
C LEU A 221 9.18 4.04 0.72
N GLY A 222 9.97 5.11 0.86
CA GLY A 222 10.36 5.96 -0.28
C GLY A 222 11.09 5.18 -1.38
N ALA A 223 12.00 4.27 -1.00
CA ALA A 223 12.68 3.39 -1.96
C ALA A 223 11.71 2.37 -2.62
N VAL A 224 10.79 1.80 -1.84
CA VAL A 224 9.74 0.90 -2.35
C VAL A 224 8.89 1.64 -3.39
N ARG A 225 8.42 2.86 -3.10
CA ARG A 225 7.70 3.69 -4.07
C ARG A 225 8.50 3.91 -5.34
N GLY A 226 9.80 4.17 -5.23
CA GLY A 226 10.71 4.27 -6.37
C GLY A 226 10.72 3.01 -7.26
N CYS A 227 10.60 1.81 -6.69
CA CYS A 227 10.47 0.57 -7.46
C CYS A 227 9.15 0.49 -8.25
N PHE A 228 8.03 0.92 -7.65
CA PHE A 228 6.73 0.99 -8.34
C PHE A 228 6.74 2.02 -9.47
N GLU A 229 7.32 3.21 -9.23
CA GLU A 229 7.50 4.24 -10.26
C GLU A 229 8.34 3.72 -11.44
N GLN A 230 9.41 2.99 -11.16
CA GLN A 230 10.24 2.42 -12.21
C GLN A 230 9.47 1.39 -13.06
N ARG A 231 8.65 0.55 -12.42
CA ARG A 231 7.73 -0.35 -13.14
C ARG A 231 6.76 0.44 -14.04
N MET A 232 6.20 1.53 -13.54
CA MET A 232 5.29 2.40 -14.31
C MET A 232 6.00 3.02 -15.52
N LYS A 233 7.24 3.49 -15.38
CA LYS A 233 8.06 4.00 -16.49
C LYS A 233 8.34 2.92 -17.54
N THR A 234 8.66 1.70 -17.14
CA THR A 234 8.86 0.59 -18.09
C THR A 234 7.56 0.25 -18.83
N TRP A 235 6.41 0.27 -18.14
CA TRP A 235 5.10 0.10 -18.77
C TRP A 235 4.80 1.19 -19.80
N GLN A 236 5.01 2.46 -19.45
CA GLN A 236 4.80 3.59 -20.36
C GLN A 236 5.64 3.45 -21.64
N ARG A 237 6.94 3.13 -21.50
CA ARG A 237 7.83 2.88 -22.66
C ARG A 237 7.32 1.76 -23.56
N TRP A 238 6.81 0.67 -22.98
CA TRP A 238 6.21 -0.42 -23.73
C TRP A 238 4.95 0.03 -24.48
N GLN A 239 4.04 0.75 -23.82
CA GLN A 239 2.81 1.26 -24.44
C GLN A 239 3.08 2.27 -25.57
N GLU A 240 4.06 3.16 -25.38
CA GLU A 240 4.49 4.11 -26.41
C GLU A 240 5.05 3.40 -27.65
N ALA A 241 5.87 2.35 -27.45
CA ALA A 241 6.35 1.52 -28.54
C ALA A 241 5.23 0.76 -29.25
N GLN A 242 4.26 0.23 -28.49
CA GLN A 242 3.07 -0.45 -29.03
C GLN A 242 2.22 0.48 -29.90
N SER A 243 1.96 1.70 -29.40
CA SER A 243 1.24 2.75 -30.15
C SER A 243 1.98 3.14 -31.42
N THR A 244 3.31 3.25 -31.35
CA THR A 244 4.16 3.55 -32.51
C THR A 244 4.09 2.43 -33.56
N LEU A 245 4.20 1.16 -33.14
CA LEU A 245 4.05 0.01 -34.03
C LEU A 245 2.68 -0.01 -34.70
N GLN A 246 1.62 0.29 -33.97
CA GLN A 246 0.26 0.33 -34.53
C GLN A 246 0.11 1.40 -35.62
N LYS A 247 0.66 2.60 -35.40
CA LYS A 247 0.72 3.66 -36.43
C LYS A 247 1.52 3.22 -37.66
N LYS A 248 2.62 2.48 -37.48
CA LYS A 248 3.43 1.96 -38.60
C LYS A 248 2.64 0.94 -39.43
N ARG A 249 1.89 0.04 -38.79
CA ARG A 249 0.98 -0.92 -39.48
C ARG A 249 -0.13 -0.22 -40.26
N GLU A 250 -0.70 0.87 -39.73
CA GLU A 250 -1.69 1.68 -40.46
C GLU A 250 -1.09 2.35 -41.71
N VAL A 251 0.15 2.83 -41.62
CA VAL A 251 0.87 3.41 -42.77
C VAL A 251 1.17 2.34 -43.83
N GLU A 252 1.63 1.16 -43.43
CA GLU A 252 1.83 0.03 -44.35
C GLU A 252 0.53 -0.33 -45.09
N ALA A 253 -0.59 -0.44 -44.35
CA ALA A 253 -1.89 -0.70 -44.96
C ALA A 253 -2.23 0.37 -46.02
N LYS A 254 -2.05 1.65 -45.73
CA LYS A 254 -2.28 2.74 -46.71
C LYS A 254 -1.35 2.64 -47.93
N LEU A 255 -0.09 2.27 -47.74
CA LEU A 255 0.87 2.10 -48.83
C LEU A 255 0.52 0.90 -49.73
N LEU A 256 -0.01 -0.17 -49.14
CA LEU A 256 -0.53 -1.34 -49.86
C LEU A 256 -1.68 -0.94 -50.79
N TRP A 257 -2.64 -0.15 -50.28
CA TRP A 257 -3.75 0.40 -51.10
C TRP A 257 -3.27 1.37 -52.19
N ALA A 258 -2.19 2.11 -51.95
CA ALA A 258 -1.62 3.08 -52.89
C ALA A 258 -0.69 2.45 -53.94
N ASN A 259 -0.46 1.13 -53.91
CA ASN A 259 0.36 0.36 -54.85
C ASN A 259 1.79 0.91 -55.05
N LYS A 260 2.51 1.22 -53.96
CA LYS A 260 3.91 1.72 -53.97
C LYS A 260 4.89 0.66 -53.40
N PRO A 261 5.41 -0.27 -54.22
CA PRO A 261 6.14 -1.45 -53.74
C PRO A 261 7.46 -1.13 -53.00
N ASP A 262 8.25 -0.16 -53.46
CA ASP A 262 9.54 0.17 -52.80
C ASP A 262 9.34 0.74 -51.39
N LYS A 263 8.33 1.59 -51.21
CA LYS A 263 7.97 2.16 -49.90
C LYS A 263 7.32 1.13 -48.98
N LEU A 264 6.66 0.12 -49.56
CA LEU A 264 6.04 -0.97 -48.81
C LEU A 264 7.10 -1.87 -48.18
N GLN A 265 8.17 -2.20 -48.91
CA GLN A 265 9.26 -3.01 -48.39
C GLN A 265 9.95 -2.33 -47.18
N GLN A 266 10.24 -1.03 -47.30
CA GLN A 266 10.79 -0.25 -46.20
C GLN A 266 9.85 -0.22 -44.98
N ALA A 267 8.53 -0.04 -45.19
CA ALA A 267 7.56 -0.05 -44.10
C ALA A 267 7.50 -1.41 -43.36
N LYS A 268 7.63 -2.52 -44.09
CA LYS A 268 7.67 -3.87 -43.51
C LYS A 268 8.92 -4.13 -42.66
N GLU A 269 10.07 -3.63 -43.12
CA GLU A 269 11.33 -3.71 -42.36
C GLU A 269 11.23 -2.90 -41.05
N GLU A 270 10.70 -1.67 -41.13
CA GLU A 270 10.44 -0.86 -39.93
C GLU A 270 9.46 -1.54 -38.96
N ILE A 271 8.39 -2.17 -39.47
CA ILE A 271 7.44 -2.90 -38.64
C ILE A 271 8.12 -4.05 -37.91
N THR A 272 8.96 -4.83 -38.61
CA THR A 272 9.71 -5.95 -38.02
C THR A 272 10.65 -5.45 -36.90
N GLU A 273 11.33 -4.33 -37.10
CA GLU A 273 12.17 -3.70 -36.08
C GLU A 273 11.36 -3.28 -34.84
N TRP A 274 10.22 -2.62 -35.06
CA TRP A 274 9.35 -2.15 -33.97
C TRP A 274 8.65 -3.31 -33.24
N GLU A 275 8.29 -4.39 -33.93
CA GLU A 275 7.82 -5.64 -33.31
C GLU A 275 8.87 -6.23 -32.37
N GLY A 276 10.15 -6.21 -32.78
CA GLY A 276 11.27 -6.59 -31.92
C GLY A 276 11.37 -5.72 -30.66
N LYS A 277 11.29 -4.38 -30.82
CA LYS A 277 11.34 -3.42 -29.69
C LYS A 277 10.17 -3.61 -28.72
N VAL A 278 8.95 -3.76 -29.23
CA VAL A 278 7.75 -4.01 -28.42
C VAL A 278 7.92 -5.30 -27.62
N THR A 279 8.37 -6.38 -28.27
CA THR A 279 8.61 -7.67 -27.61
C THR A 279 9.68 -7.55 -26.52
N GLN A 280 10.74 -6.77 -26.76
CA GLN A 280 11.78 -6.52 -25.76
C GLN A 280 11.23 -5.74 -24.56
N TYR A 281 10.54 -4.63 -24.77
CA TYR A 281 9.98 -3.81 -23.69
C TYR A 281 8.90 -4.53 -22.90
N GLU A 282 8.12 -5.39 -23.55
CA GLU A 282 7.17 -6.28 -22.88
C GLU A 282 7.91 -7.22 -21.90
N ARG A 283 8.97 -7.90 -22.36
CA ARG A 283 9.79 -8.79 -21.50
C ARG A 283 10.43 -8.03 -20.34
N ASP A 284 10.91 -6.81 -20.59
CA ASP A 284 11.47 -5.96 -19.54
C ASP A 284 10.40 -5.57 -18.50
N PHE A 285 9.18 -5.26 -18.94
CA PHE A 285 8.04 -4.97 -18.07
C PHE A 285 7.58 -6.20 -17.26
N ASP A 286 7.55 -7.37 -17.88
CA ASP A 286 7.31 -8.66 -17.22
C ASP A 286 8.32 -8.90 -16.09
N ARG A 287 9.62 -8.81 -16.44
CA ARG A 287 10.71 -9.07 -15.50
C ARG A 287 10.65 -8.12 -14.31
N ILE A 288 10.50 -6.82 -14.54
CA ILE A 288 10.43 -5.85 -13.43
C ILE A 288 9.17 -6.07 -12.58
N SER A 289 8.03 -6.41 -13.18
CA SER A 289 6.78 -6.68 -12.43
C SER A 289 6.94 -7.84 -11.46
N VAL A 290 7.53 -8.96 -11.92
CA VAL A 290 7.78 -10.12 -11.05
C VAL A 290 8.77 -9.78 -9.93
N THR A 291 9.85 -9.06 -10.25
CA THR A 291 10.85 -8.65 -9.25
C THR A 291 10.26 -7.70 -8.21
N VAL A 292 9.52 -6.67 -8.62
CA VAL A 292 8.88 -5.72 -7.69
C VAL A 292 7.91 -6.43 -6.75
N ARG A 293 7.08 -7.34 -7.27
CA ARG A 293 6.17 -8.13 -6.44
C ARG A 293 6.93 -8.98 -5.41
N LYS A 294 7.99 -9.67 -5.83
CA LYS A 294 8.81 -10.49 -4.93
C LYS A 294 9.49 -9.66 -3.84
N GLU A 295 10.11 -8.54 -4.21
CA GLU A 295 10.80 -7.66 -3.27
C GLU A 295 9.82 -6.98 -2.30
N PHE A 296 8.64 -6.58 -2.78
CA PHE A 296 7.61 -6.02 -1.91
C PHE A 296 7.13 -7.00 -0.84
N LEU A 297 6.84 -8.25 -1.22
CA LEU A 297 6.43 -9.29 -0.26
C LEU A 297 7.54 -9.60 0.76
N ARG A 298 8.81 -9.60 0.32
CA ARG A 298 9.97 -9.74 1.21
C ARG A 298 10.04 -8.55 2.19
N PHE A 299 9.87 -7.34 1.70
CA PHE A 299 9.88 -6.11 2.50
C PHE A 299 8.77 -6.11 3.55
N GLU A 300 7.52 -6.44 3.19
CA GLU A 300 6.41 -6.49 4.16
C GLU A 300 6.69 -7.47 5.31
N LYS A 301 7.23 -8.65 4.99
CA LYS A 301 7.59 -9.65 6.00
C LYS A 301 8.69 -9.14 6.93
N GLN A 302 9.71 -8.49 6.38
CA GLN A 302 10.81 -7.93 7.16
C GLN A 302 10.34 -6.76 8.03
N LYS A 303 9.54 -5.84 7.48
CA LYS A 303 8.89 -4.73 8.18
C LYS A 303 8.16 -5.23 9.42
N SER A 304 7.26 -6.20 9.25
CA SER A 304 6.48 -6.75 10.37
C SER A 304 7.38 -7.32 11.47
N LYS A 305 8.43 -8.05 11.09
CA LYS A 305 9.37 -8.65 12.05
C LYS A 305 10.16 -7.59 12.82
N ASP A 306 10.68 -6.58 12.13
CA ASP A 306 11.51 -5.55 12.75
C ASP A 306 10.71 -4.66 13.68
N PHE A 307 9.54 -4.18 13.22
CA PHE A 307 8.63 -3.41 14.08
C PHE A 307 8.24 -4.20 15.32
N LYS A 308 7.87 -5.48 15.19
CA LYS A 308 7.53 -6.32 16.34
C LYS A 308 8.70 -6.40 17.33
N SER A 309 9.89 -6.70 16.83
CA SER A 309 11.09 -6.85 17.66
C SER A 309 11.44 -5.54 18.39
N GLN A 310 11.43 -4.42 17.69
CA GLN A 310 11.83 -3.14 18.26
C GLN A 310 10.77 -2.51 19.16
N ILE A 311 9.48 -2.67 18.85
CA ILE A 311 8.40 -2.22 19.74
C ILE A 311 8.45 -2.99 21.07
N VAL A 312 8.69 -4.31 21.03
CA VAL A 312 8.84 -5.10 22.26
C VAL A 312 10.00 -4.57 23.11
N LYS A 313 11.17 -4.37 22.52
CA LYS A 313 12.34 -3.80 23.21
C LYS A 313 12.07 -2.41 23.79
N TYR A 314 11.35 -1.57 23.04
CA TYR A 314 10.98 -0.23 23.50
C TYR A 314 10.05 -0.30 24.71
N LEU A 315 9.01 -1.14 24.67
CA LEU A 315 8.08 -1.33 25.78
C LEU A 315 8.75 -1.93 27.02
N GLU A 316 9.69 -2.86 26.82
CA GLU A 316 10.51 -3.42 27.91
C GLU A 316 11.38 -2.34 28.56
N SER A 317 12.00 -1.46 27.78
CA SER A 317 12.76 -0.30 28.30
C SER A 317 11.87 0.63 29.13
N LEU A 318 10.66 0.96 28.63
CA LEU A 318 9.70 1.77 29.37
C LEU A 318 9.28 1.12 30.69
N LEU A 319 8.99 -0.19 30.68
CA LEU A 319 8.61 -0.93 31.89
C LEU A 319 9.73 -0.93 32.92
N GLN A 320 10.97 -1.22 32.51
CA GLN A 320 12.12 -1.21 33.40
C GLN A 320 12.35 0.18 33.99
N SER A 321 12.19 1.21 33.18
CA SER A 321 12.31 2.59 33.64
C SER A 321 11.25 2.93 34.69
N GLN A 322 9.97 2.57 34.47
CA GLN A 322 8.91 2.77 35.45
C GLN A 322 9.14 2.01 36.76
N GLN A 323 9.65 0.78 36.69
CA GLN A 323 10.01 0.01 37.89
C GLN A 323 11.13 0.69 38.70
N ARG A 324 12.13 1.29 38.04
CA ARG A 324 13.18 2.06 38.72
C ARG A 324 12.60 3.33 39.36
N HIS A 325 11.76 4.06 38.62
CA HIS A 325 11.08 5.25 39.12
C HIS A 325 10.35 4.97 40.45
N VAL A 326 9.53 3.92 40.49
CA VAL A 326 8.82 3.51 41.72
C VAL A 326 9.79 3.23 42.87
N LYS A 327 10.84 2.43 42.63
CA LYS A 327 11.84 2.09 43.66
C LYS A 327 12.54 3.31 44.26
N PHE A 328 12.85 4.30 43.42
CA PHE A 328 13.49 5.53 43.87
C PHE A 328 12.60 6.34 44.82
N TRP A 329 11.31 6.47 44.50
CA TRP A 329 10.35 7.16 45.36
C TRP A 329 9.98 6.37 46.63
N GLU A 330 9.88 5.04 46.54
CA GLU A 330 9.67 4.18 47.71
C GLU A 330 10.83 4.28 48.72
N ALA A 331 12.07 4.39 48.22
CA ALA A 331 13.24 4.59 49.05
C ALA A 331 13.25 5.95 49.76
N PHE A 332 12.66 6.99 49.15
CA PHE A 332 12.54 8.33 49.74
C PHE A 332 11.42 8.47 50.77
N LEU A 333 10.36 7.66 50.65
CA LEU A 333 9.14 7.77 51.45
C LEU A 333 9.36 7.81 52.98
N PRO A 334 10.26 7.03 53.59
CA PRO A 334 10.51 7.10 55.04
C PRO A 334 11.00 8.48 55.48
N GLU A 335 11.80 9.14 54.64
CA GLU A 335 12.45 10.40 55.01
C GLU A 335 11.47 11.56 54.88
N ALA A 336 10.58 11.50 53.88
CA ALA A 336 9.46 12.42 53.79
C ALA A 336 8.53 12.32 55.00
N LYS A 337 8.31 11.11 55.53
CA LYS A 337 7.48 10.88 56.73
C LYS A 337 8.16 11.34 58.02
N ALA A 338 9.49 11.45 58.05
CA ALA A 338 10.22 11.88 59.24
C ALA A 338 10.11 13.40 59.51
N ILE A 339 9.62 14.17 58.54
CA ILE A 339 9.43 15.64 58.64
C ILE A 339 7.97 16.01 58.92
N ALA A 340 7.02 15.10 58.62
CA ALA A 340 5.59 15.25 58.87
C ALA A 340 5.26 14.97 60.34
#